data_AF-A0A1M2VK90-F1
#
_entry.id   AF-A0A1M2VK90-F1
#
_cell.length_a   1.000
_cell.length_b   1.000
_cell.length_c   1.000
_cell.angle_alpha   90.00
_cell.angle_beta   90.00
_cell.angle_gamma   90.00
#
_symmetry.space_group_name_H-M   'P 1'
#
loop_
_entity.id
_entity.type
_entity.pdbx_description
1 polymer ?
#
loop_
_entity_poly.entity_id
_entity_poly.type
_entity_poly.pdbx_seq_one_letter_code
_entity_poly.pdbx_strand_id
1 'polypeptide(L)'
;MLAQARTLTDTMIIAGTRRLAALAPAHKDPNDALLPDFGDAPGVNYEVAVAVVEQAIEEGSASVNWTKEQVREKVAEAQWKPVYGTYVYDPEGLA
;
A
#
# COMPACT_ATOMS: atom_id res chain seq x y z
N MET A 1 3.14 10.15 -2.44
CA MET A 1 1.80 9.73 -1.95
C MET A 1 1.08 9.02 -3.09
N LEU A 2 0.41 7.88 -2.81
CA LEU A 2 -0.14 6.97 -3.82
C LEU A 2 -1.44 7.48 -4.46
N ALA A 3 -2.59 7.39 -3.78
CA ALA A 3 -3.89 7.77 -4.36
C ALA A 3 -4.07 9.27 -4.65
N GLN A 4 -3.22 10.13 -4.07
CA GLN A 4 -3.35 11.58 -4.13
C GLN A 4 -4.76 12.12 -3.78
N ALA A 5 -5.49 11.39 -2.93
CA ALA A 5 -6.80 11.82 -2.46
C ALA A 5 -6.65 13.03 -1.52
N ARG A 6 -7.59 13.98 -1.59
CA ARG A 6 -7.61 15.17 -0.71
C ARG A 6 -8.15 14.88 0.68
N THR A 7 -8.98 13.85 0.80
CA THR A 7 -9.67 13.47 2.03
C THR A 7 -9.61 11.96 2.18
N LEU A 8 -9.45 11.49 3.42
CA LEU A 8 -9.58 10.08 3.77
C LEU A 8 -11.04 9.81 4.16
N THR A 9 -11.72 8.94 3.41
CA THR A 9 -13.12 8.58 3.66
C THR A 9 -13.24 7.40 4.63
N ASP A 10 -14.41 7.23 5.26
CA ASP A 10 -14.67 6.09 6.13
C ASP A 10 -14.56 4.76 5.38
N THR A 11 -14.98 4.74 4.11
CA THR A 11 -14.88 3.57 3.22
C THR A 11 -13.43 3.18 2.98
N MET A 12 -12.50 4.13 2.83
CA MET A 12 -11.07 3.86 2.73
C MET A 12 -10.52 3.24 4.02
N ILE A 13 -10.91 3.75 5.20
CA ILE A 13 -10.50 3.19 6.49
C ILE A 13 -11.03 1.77 6.65
N ILE A 14 -12.30 1.55 6.32
CA ILE A 14 -12.93 0.23 6.35
C ILE A 14 -12.24 -0.73 5.38
N ALA A 15 -11.86 -0.29 4.18
CA ALA A 15 -11.13 -1.12 3.22
C ALA A 15 -9.76 -1.55 3.76
N GLY A 16 -8.99 -0.61 4.32
CA GLY A 16 -7.69 -0.90 4.93
C GLY A 16 -7.79 -1.85 6.12
N THR A 17 -8.73 -1.60 7.04
CA THR A 17 -8.95 -2.46 8.22
C THR A 17 -9.44 -3.86 7.86
N ARG A 18 -10.36 -3.98 6.88
CA ARG A 18 -10.77 -5.30 6.36
C ARG A 18 -9.60 -6.05 5.73
N ARG A 19 -8.73 -5.36 5.00
CA ARG A 19 -7.55 -5.99 4.41
C ARG A 19 -6.58 -6.46 5.49
N LEU A 20 -6.33 -5.66 6.52
CA LEU A 20 -5.52 -6.06 7.68
C LEU A 20 -6.11 -7.29 8.39
N ALA A 21 -7.41 -7.27 8.68
CA ALA A 21 -8.10 -8.39 9.33
C ALA A 21 -8.00 -9.67 8.49
N ALA A 22 -8.12 -9.57 7.16
CA ALA A 22 -7.97 -10.71 6.25
C ALA A 22 -6.54 -11.33 6.27
N LEU A 23 -5.53 -10.60 6.74
CA LEU A 23 -4.15 -11.08 6.89
C LEU A 23 -3.85 -11.64 8.28
N ALA A 24 -4.81 -11.59 9.22
CA ALA A 24 -4.61 -12.07 10.58
C ALA A 24 -4.30 -13.59 10.60
N PRO A 25 -3.27 -14.04 11.33
CA PRO A 25 -2.99 -15.45 11.55
C PRO A 25 -4.20 -16.24 12.06
N ALA A 26 -5.01 -15.61 12.92
CA ALA A 26 -6.26 -16.15 13.46
C ALA A 26 -7.28 -16.64 12.42
N HIS A 27 -7.18 -16.19 11.16
CA HIS A 27 -8.03 -16.70 10.08
C HIS A 27 -7.65 -18.12 9.62
N LYS A 28 -6.44 -18.57 9.90
CA LYS A 28 -5.96 -19.92 9.56
C LYS A 28 -6.11 -20.87 10.75
N ASP A 29 -5.71 -20.43 11.94
CA ASP A 29 -5.89 -21.16 13.20
C ASP A 29 -6.51 -20.22 14.24
N PRO A 30 -7.70 -20.53 14.80
CA PRO A 30 -8.33 -19.71 15.83
C PRO A 30 -7.49 -19.47 17.10
N ASN A 31 -6.46 -20.27 17.34
CA ASN A 31 -5.57 -20.11 18.49
C ASN A 31 -4.40 -19.14 18.23
N ASP A 32 -4.22 -18.71 16.98
CA ASP A 32 -3.15 -17.78 16.61
C ASP A 32 -3.53 -16.31 16.89
N ALA A 33 -2.56 -15.41 16.71
CA ALA A 33 -2.71 -13.98 16.94
C ALA A 33 -3.76 -13.33 16.01
N LEU A 34 -4.49 -12.33 16.56
CA LEU A 34 -5.45 -11.52 15.82
C LEU A 34 -4.81 -10.52 14.85
N LEU A 35 -3.50 -10.30 14.96
CA LEU A 35 -2.75 -9.37 14.11
C LEU A 35 -1.52 -10.08 13.54
N PRO A 36 -1.08 -9.71 12.33
CA PRO A 36 0.20 -10.14 11.79
C PRO A 36 1.38 -9.72 12.67
N ASP A 37 2.49 -10.43 12.55
CA ASP A 37 3.73 -10.09 13.26
C ASP A 37 4.34 -8.78 12.72
N PHE A 38 5.09 -8.08 13.58
CA PHE A 38 5.78 -6.85 13.16
C PHE A 38 6.84 -7.08 12.08
N GLY A 39 7.45 -8.25 12.01
CA GLY A 39 8.36 -8.64 10.94
C GLY A 39 7.72 -8.65 9.56
N ASP A 40 6.40 -8.88 9.49
CA ASP A 40 5.62 -8.89 8.25
C ASP A 40 5.10 -7.51 7.85
N ALA A 41 5.35 -6.47 8.67
CA ALA A 41 4.82 -5.12 8.46
C ALA A 41 5.05 -4.56 7.05
N PRO A 42 6.21 -4.74 6.38
CA PRO A 42 6.38 -4.27 5.01
C PRO A 42 5.37 -4.86 4.02
N GLY A 43 5.09 -6.16 4.14
CA GLY A 43 4.12 -6.87 3.28
C GLY A 43 2.67 -6.52 3.63
N VAL A 44 2.37 -6.43 4.93
CA VAL A 44 1.04 -6.04 5.42
C VAL A 44 0.71 -4.61 4.99
N ASN A 45 1.65 -3.67 5.16
CA ASN A 45 1.46 -2.28 4.76
C ASN A 45 1.28 -2.13 3.25
N TYR A 46 1.98 -2.94 2.45
CA TYR A 46 1.78 -3.01 1.00
C TYR A 46 0.33 -3.41 0.66
N GLU A 47 -0.17 -4.50 1.23
CA GLU A 47 -1.53 -4.98 0.95
C GLU A 47 -2.61 -4.00 1.44
N VAL A 48 -2.42 -3.37 2.60
CA VAL A 48 -3.33 -2.34 3.12
C VAL A 48 -3.32 -1.11 2.19
N ALA A 49 -2.15 -0.66 1.74
CA ALA A 49 -2.04 0.47 0.81
C ALA A 49 -2.75 0.18 -0.52
N VAL A 50 -2.59 -1.04 -1.07
CA VAL A 50 -3.32 -1.48 -2.28
C VAL A 50 -4.83 -1.35 -2.07
N ALA A 51 -5.36 -1.93 -0.99
CA ALA A 51 -6.80 -1.91 -0.73
C ALA A 51 -7.36 -0.48 -0.56
N VAL A 52 -6.62 0.40 0.11
CA VAL A 52 -7.03 1.79 0.32
C VAL A 52 -7.01 2.59 -0.99
N VAL A 53 -5.98 2.40 -1.82
CA VAL A 53 -5.87 3.09 -3.12
C VAL A 53 -6.92 2.58 -4.10
N GLU A 54 -7.15 1.27 -4.16
CA GLU A 54 -8.21 0.67 -4.96
C GLU A 54 -9.59 1.22 -4.57
N GLN A 55 -9.87 1.32 -3.27
CA GLN A 55 -11.11 1.91 -2.76
C GLN A 55 -11.23 3.39 -3.15
N ALA A 56 -10.14 4.16 -3.02
CA ALA A 56 -10.13 5.58 -3.41
C ALA A 56 -10.37 5.80 -4.91
N ILE A 57 -9.87 4.91 -5.77
CA ILE A 57 -10.14 4.94 -7.21
C ILE A 57 -11.61 4.59 -7.49
N GLU A 58 -12.11 3.53 -6.86
CA GLU A 58 -13.48 3.05 -7.07
C GLU A 58 -14.54 4.09 -6.69
N GLU A 59 -14.32 4.85 -5.61
CA GLU A 59 -15.25 5.90 -5.18
C GLU A 59 -14.96 7.28 -5.82
N GLY A 60 -13.95 7.39 -6.69
CA GLY A 60 -13.59 8.63 -7.38
C GLY A 60 -12.88 9.68 -6.52
N SER A 61 -12.41 9.32 -5.32
CA SER A 61 -11.65 10.18 -4.41
C SER A 61 -10.18 10.34 -4.82
N ALA A 62 -9.63 9.38 -5.56
CA ALA A 62 -8.24 9.40 -6.01
C ALA A 62 -8.02 10.39 -7.17
N SER A 63 -6.91 11.14 -7.12
CA SER A 63 -6.53 12.09 -8.18
C SER A 63 -5.50 11.54 -9.17
N VAL A 64 -5.17 10.26 -9.06
CA VAL A 64 -4.26 9.56 -9.98
C VAL A 64 -4.97 9.16 -11.27
N ASN A 65 -4.19 9.00 -12.34
CA ASN A 65 -4.68 8.58 -13.66
C ASN A 65 -4.52 7.06 -13.91
N TRP A 66 -4.37 6.27 -12.86
CA TRP A 66 -4.15 4.82 -12.95
C TRP A 66 -5.47 4.08 -12.74
N THR A 67 -5.57 2.87 -13.31
CA THR A 67 -6.69 1.96 -13.05
C THR A 67 -6.42 1.08 -11.83
N LYS A 68 -7.45 0.39 -11.31
CA LYS A 68 -7.31 -0.53 -10.16
C LYS A 68 -6.27 -1.62 -10.43
N GLU A 69 -6.19 -2.10 -11.67
CA GLU A 69 -5.25 -3.15 -12.10
C GLU A 69 -3.78 -2.71 -11.99
N GLN A 70 -3.52 -1.41 -12.09
CA GLN A 70 -2.17 -0.83 -12.01
C GLN A 70 -1.74 -0.52 -10.56
N VAL A 71 -2.67 -0.55 -9.60
CA VAL A 71 -2.39 -0.13 -8.21
C VAL A 71 -1.28 -0.94 -7.58
N ARG A 72 -1.29 -2.26 -7.75
CA ARG A 72 -0.27 -3.16 -7.17
C ARG A 72 1.14 -2.80 -7.62
N GLU A 73 1.31 -2.59 -8.92
CA GLU A 73 2.58 -2.17 -9.50
C GLU A 73 3.02 -0.80 -8.94
N LYS A 74 2.12 0.18 -8.92
CA LYS A 74 2.43 1.54 -8.44
C LYS A 74 2.75 1.60 -6.95
N VAL A 75 2.08 0.78 -6.13
CA VAL A 75 2.39 0.64 -4.70
C VAL A 75 3.76 0.00 -4.52
N ALA A 76 4.11 -1.01 -5.32
CA ALA A 76 5.41 -1.66 -5.26
C ALA A 76 6.56 -0.72 -5.69
N GLU A 77 6.36 0.09 -6.73
CA GLU A 77 7.30 1.12 -7.17
C GLU A 77 7.54 2.19 -6.09
N ALA A 78 6.48 2.60 -5.40
CA ALA A 78 6.57 3.62 -4.36
C ALA A 78 7.11 3.09 -3.01
N GLN A 79 7.24 1.77 -2.86
CA GLN A 79 7.69 1.16 -1.62
C GLN A 79 9.18 1.43 -1.42
N TRP A 80 9.50 2.12 -0.32
CA TRP A 80 10.89 2.31 0.08
C TRP A 80 11.55 0.97 0.45
N LYS A 81 12.82 0.82 0.07
CA LYS A 81 13.64 -0.36 0.38
C LYS A 81 14.90 0.07 1.14
N PRO A 82 15.33 -0.67 2.18
CA PRO A 82 16.51 -0.37 2.99
C PRO A 82 17.81 -0.74 2.27
N VAL A 83 17.99 -0.27 1.03
CA VAL A 83 19.17 -0.53 0.21
C VAL A 83 19.76 0.79 -0.23
N TYR A 84 21.09 0.89 -0.20
CA TYR A 84 21.76 2.07 -0.72
C TYR A 84 21.52 2.20 -2.22
N GLY A 85 21.13 3.41 -2.65
CA GLY A 85 21.07 3.74 -4.07
C GLY A 85 22.46 3.70 -4.68
N THR A 86 22.54 3.27 -5.94
CA THR A 86 23.76 3.41 -6.73
C THR A 86 23.85 4.87 -7.21
N TYR A 87 24.87 5.60 -6.74
CA TYR A 87 25.12 6.95 -7.23
C TYR A 87 25.86 6.87 -8.56
N VAL A 88 25.26 7.44 -9.60
CA VAL A 88 25.91 7.64 -10.89
C VAL A 88 26.24 9.12 -11.00
N TYR A 89 27.51 9.43 -11.26
CA TYR A 89 27.92 10.80 -11.50
C TYR A 89 27.39 11.25 -12.86
N ASP A 90 26.51 12.23 -12.85
CA ASP A 90 26.03 12.91 -14.06
C ASP A 90 26.67 14.31 -14.13
N PRO A 91 27.65 14.53 -15.02
CA PRO A 91 28.30 15.83 -15.18
C PRO A 91 27.38 16.90 -15.81
N GLU A 92 26.29 16.51 -16.48
CA GLU A 92 25.33 17.44 -17.09
C GLU A 92 24.14 17.76 -16.16
N GLY A 93 23.96 16.96 -15.10
CA GLY A 93 22.91 17.16 -14.09
C GLY A 93 21.49 17.00 -14.64
N LEU A 94 21.31 16.10 -15.60
CA LEU A 94 20.03 15.79 -16.25
C LEU A 94 19.27 14.64 -15.56
N ALA A 95 19.92 13.93 -14.64
CA ALA A 95 19.35 12.84 -13.84
C ALA A 95 18.29 13.29 -12.82
#